data_AF-A0A195EUP3-F1
#
_entry.id   AF-A0A195EUP3-F1
#
_cell.length_a   1.000
_cell.length_b   1.000
_cell.length_c   1.000
_cell.angle_alpha   90.00
_cell.angle_beta   90.00
_cell.angle_gamma   90.00
#
_symmetry.space_group_name_H-M   'P 1'
#
loop_
_entity.id
_entity.type
_entity.pdbx_description
1 polymer ?
#
loop_
_entity_poly.entity_id
_entity_poly.type
_entity_poly.pdbx_seq_one_letter_code
_entity_poly.pdbx_strand_id
1 'polypeptide(L)'
;MKLSKTLYFNRKSLKVKGFVDWVNTLWKNKKKEDHILVLMFQPFKRTYIQCLAYFLSVGNTSASIIHKIIMECIILIEQSGLKVDAVISDGISWNRSMWKIFGVTEECVSIQYIVDTERHLWFISDFPHLIKYLRNYFSQFDRYAGIWMTVHYDLNDADGSIKMCKRINALITAMNSRTPKNSLPGNEMYKVIITQEIEEEREELTQEEEVELGEKEE
;
A
#
# COMPACT_ATOMS: atom_id res chain seq x y z
N MET A 1 -8.85 -6.17 -9.64
CA MET A 1 -8.52 -6.23 -11.09
C MET A 1 -9.71 -6.75 -11.88
N LYS A 2 -9.99 -6.24 -13.09
CA LYS A 2 -11.11 -6.70 -13.93
C LYS A 2 -10.72 -7.96 -14.73
N LEU A 3 -11.60 -8.96 -14.78
CA LEU A 3 -11.41 -10.21 -15.50
C LEU A 3 -12.37 -10.33 -16.70
N SER A 4 -11.98 -11.13 -17.69
CA SER A 4 -12.89 -11.56 -18.76
C SER A 4 -13.89 -12.59 -18.22
N LYS A 5 -15.18 -12.42 -18.52
CA LYS A 5 -16.27 -13.30 -18.06
C LYS A 5 -16.27 -14.65 -18.79
N THR A 6 -15.43 -15.58 -18.35
CA THR A 6 -15.31 -16.92 -18.95
C THR A 6 -15.45 -18.01 -17.90
N LEU A 7 -16.18 -19.09 -18.23
CA LEU A 7 -16.22 -20.30 -17.42
C LEU A 7 -15.16 -21.28 -17.92
N TYR A 8 -14.38 -21.84 -17.01
CA TYR A 8 -13.33 -22.80 -17.34
C TYR A 8 -13.55 -24.10 -16.59
N PHE A 9 -13.69 -25.21 -17.33
CA PHE A 9 -13.76 -26.53 -16.71
C PHE A 9 -12.35 -27.11 -16.55
N ASN A 10 -11.89 -27.22 -15.30
CA ASN A 10 -10.62 -27.85 -14.99
C ASN A 10 -10.81 -29.37 -14.97
N ARG A 11 -10.30 -30.05 -16.00
CA ARG A 11 -10.39 -31.51 -16.14
C ARG A 11 -9.65 -32.29 -15.04
N LYS A 12 -8.58 -31.72 -14.47
CA LYS A 12 -7.80 -32.39 -13.41
C LYS A 12 -8.51 -32.39 -12.07
N SER A 13 -9.10 -31.25 -11.71
CA SER A 13 -9.82 -31.11 -10.43
C SER A 13 -11.31 -31.43 -10.55
N LEU A 14 -11.81 -31.70 -11.76
CA LEU A 14 -13.23 -31.89 -12.09
C LEU A 14 -14.14 -30.75 -11.56
N LYS A 15 -13.63 -29.51 -11.56
CA LYS A 15 -14.35 -28.33 -11.06
C LYS A 15 -14.51 -27.31 -12.18
N VAL A 16 -15.70 -26.72 -12.27
CA VAL A 16 -15.95 -25.51 -13.07
C VAL A 16 -15.46 -24.31 -12.27
N LYS A 17 -14.50 -23.57 -12.81
CA LYS A 17 -14.02 -22.27 -12.30
C LYS A 17 -14.72 -21.13 -13.04
N GLY A 18 -14.83 -19.96 -12.41
CA GLY A 18 -15.53 -18.79 -12.97
C GLY A 18 -16.84 -18.41 -12.25
N PHE A 19 -17.02 -18.89 -11.01
CA PHE A 19 -18.05 -18.44 -10.08
C PHE A 19 -17.45 -17.75 -8.85
N VAL A 20 -18.23 -16.85 -8.26
CA VAL A 20 -17.85 -16.08 -7.05
C VAL A 20 -17.35 -16.99 -5.92
N ASP A 21 -16.13 -16.74 -5.47
CA ASP A 21 -15.51 -17.41 -4.34
C ASP A 21 -15.53 -16.48 -3.12
N TRP A 22 -16.66 -16.47 -2.40
CA TRP A 22 -16.73 -15.91 -1.04
C TRP A 22 -16.93 -17.01 -0.02
N VAL A 23 -16.27 -16.85 1.14
CA VAL A 23 -16.39 -17.65 2.36
C VAL A 23 -17.80 -18.26 2.47
N ASN A 24 -17.87 -19.59 2.31
CA ASN A 24 -19.03 -20.46 2.54
C ASN A 24 -20.31 -20.24 1.72
N THR A 25 -20.30 -19.50 0.60
CA THR A 25 -21.49 -19.39 -0.27
C THR A 25 -21.39 -20.25 -1.53
N LEU A 26 -21.09 -21.53 -1.37
CA LEU A 26 -20.86 -22.50 -2.46
C LEU A 26 -22.04 -22.71 -3.44
N TRP A 27 -23.25 -22.18 -3.19
CA TRP A 27 -24.43 -22.60 -3.97
C TRP A 27 -25.46 -21.53 -4.36
N LYS A 28 -25.35 -20.28 -3.88
CA LYS A 28 -26.47 -19.32 -4.04
C LYS A 28 -26.34 -18.31 -5.18
N ASN A 29 -25.15 -18.05 -5.72
CA ASN A 29 -24.98 -16.99 -6.72
C ASN A 29 -24.20 -17.46 -7.96
N LYS A 30 -24.92 -17.98 -8.97
CA LYS A 30 -24.39 -18.33 -10.30
C LYS A 30 -24.10 -17.08 -11.17
N LYS A 31 -23.44 -16.07 -10.61
CA LYS A 31 -23.06 -14.86 -11.36
C LYS A 31 -21.63 -15.03 -11.90
N LYS A 32 -21.44 -14.70 -13.18
CA LYS A 32 -20.12 -14.72 -13.83
C LYS A 32 -19.26 -13.58 -13.27
N GLU A 33 -18.12 -13.96 -12.72
CA GLU A 33 -17.15 -13.05 -12.13
C GLU A 33 -16.62 -12.02 -13.14
N ASP A 34 -16.37 -10.80 -12.68
CA ASP A 34 -15.66 -9.77 -13.45
C ASP A 34 -14.54 -9.11 -12.67
N HIS A 35 -14.36 -9.44 -11.40
CA HIS A 35 -13.30 -8.86 -10.59
C HIS A 35 -12.58 -9.92 -9.77
N ILE A 36 -11.30 -9.68 -9.54
CA ILE A 36 -10.46 -10.43 -8.61
C ILE A 36 -9.83 -9.48 -7.61
N LEU A 37 -9.94 -9.83 -6.33
CA LEU A 37 -9.18 -9.28 -5.24
C LEU A 37 -7.94 -10.15 -5.05
N VAL A 38 -6.76 -9.55 -5.00
CA VAL A 38 -5.50 -10.26 -4.80
C VAL A 38 -4.82 -9.63 -3.59
N LEU A 39 -4.38 -10.47 -2.65
CA LEU A 39 -3.57 -10.07 -1.51
C LEU A 39 -2.14 -10.49 -1.76
N MET A 40 -1.22 -9.56 -1.59
CA MET A 40 0.20 -9.77 -1.78
C MET A 40 0.96 -9.34 -0.54
N PHE A 41 2.02 -10.07 -0.23
CA PHE A 41 2.99 -9.71 0.80
C PHE A 41 4.27 -9.22 0.12
N GLN A 42 4.74 -8.06 0.56
CA GLN A 42 6.03 -7.51 0.18
C GLN A 42 6.79 -7.12 1.46
N PRO A 43 7.91 -7.80 1.77
CA PRO A 43 8.77 -7.41 2.88
C PRO A 43 9.49 -6.09 2.59
N PHE A 44 9.80 -5.30 3.62
CA PHE A 44 10.56 -4.06 3.47
C PHE A 44 12.02 -4.31 3.06
N LYS A 45 12.70 -5.25 3.73
CA LYS A 45 14.13 -5.50 3.54
C LYS A 45 14.46 -6.36 2.31
N ARG A 46 13.47 -7.04 1.71
CA ARG A 46 13.69 -7.98 0.59
C ARG A 46 12.87 -7.58 -0.63
N THR A 47 13.29 -8.05 -1.80
CA THR A 47 12.72 -7.63 -3.10
C THR A 47 11.68 -8.59 -3.67
N TYR A 48 11.36 -9.69 -2.98
CA TYR A 48 10.37 -10.65 -3.47
C TYR A 48 8.96 -10.17 -3.16
N ILE A 49 8.00 -10.62 -3.97
CA ILE A 49 6.57 -10.41 -3.75
C ILE A 49 5.93 -11.78 -3.77
N GLN A 50 5.08 -12.05 -2.78
CA GLN A 50 4.34 -13.31 -2.69
C GLN A 50 2.85 -13.05 -2.76
N CYS A 51 2.15 -13.77 -3.65
CA CYS A 51 0.70 -13.81 -3.65
C CYS A 51 0.24 -14.70 -2.49
N LEU A 52 -0.53 -14.14 -1.56
CA LEU A 52 -1.03 -14.86 -0.40
C LEU A 52 -2.39 -15.50 -0.67
N ALA A 53 -3.29 -14.73 -1.28
CA ALA A 53 -4.65 -15.17 -1.55
C ALA A 53 -5.23 -14.40 -2.74
N TYR A 54 -6.20 -15.02 -3.40
CA TYR A 54 -7.03 -14.35 -4.37
C TYR A 54 -8.50 -14.74 -4.15
N PHE A 55 -9.38 -13.77 -4.32
CA PHE A 55 -10.82 -13.93 -4.17
C PHE A 55 -11.53 -13.41 -5.41
N LEU A 56 -12.43 -14.23 -5.92
CA LEU A 56 -13.15 -13.95 -7.14
C LEU A 56 -14.51 -13.36 -6.83
N SER A 57 -14.84 -12.22 -7.45
CA SER A 57 -16.04 -11.45 -7.14
C SER A 57 -16.81 -11.00 -8.39
N VAL A 58 -18.09 -10.71 -8.16
CA VAL A 58 -18.96 -10.04 -9.13
C VAL A 58 -19.18 -8.62 -8.65
N GLY A 59 -18.69 -7.67 -9.41
CA GLY A 59 -18.64 -6.27 -9.03
C GLY A 59 -17.78 -6.03 -7.78
N ASN A 60 -18.15 -4.97 -7.05
CA ASN A 60 -17.40 -4.51 -5.90
C ASN A 60 -17.70 -5.36 -4.67
N THR A 61 -16.64 -5.79 -3.98
CA THR A 61 -16.73 -6.45 -2.68
C THR A 61 -17.18 -5.46 -1.61
N SER A 62 -18.07 -5.88 -0.70
CA SER A 62 -18.46 -5.02 0.42
C SER A 62 -17.28 -4.80 1.38
N ALA A 63 -17.17 -3.59 1.91
CA ALA A 63 -16.10 -3.20 2.82
C ALA A 63 -15.96 -4.15 4.03
N SER A 64 -17.09 -4.62 4.58
CA SER A 64 -17.11 -5.56 5.71
C SER A 64 -16.53 -6.93 5.37
N ILE A 65 -16.67 -7.40 4.12
CA ILE A 65 -16.05 -8.66 3.68
C ILE A 65 -14.55 -8.46 3.49
N ILE A 66 -14.13 -7.36 2.86
CA ILE A 66 -12.70 -7.03 2.71
C ILE A 66 -12.04 -6.94 4.08
N HIS A 67 -12.65 -6.24 5.03
CA HIS A 67 -12.16 -6.14 6.40
C HIS A 67 -11.90 -7.53 7.03
N LYS A 68 -12.88 -8.44 6.97
CA LYS A 68 -12.72 -9.81 7.51
C LYS A 68 -11.58 -10.58 6.83
N ILE A 69 -11.46 -10.45 5.52
CA ILE A 69 -10.42 -11.11 4.74
C ILE A 69 -9.04 -10.58 5.11
N ILE A 70 -8.89 -9.26 5.25
CA ILE A 70 -7.63 -8.63 5.64
C ILE A 70 -7.26 -9.03 7.07
N MET A 71 -8.21 -9.03 8.00
CA MET A 71 -8.02 -9.50 9.38
C MET A 71 -7.51 -10.95 9.42
N GLU A 72 -8.19 -11.86 8.73
CA GLU A 72 -7.80 -13.27 8.68
C GLU A 72 -6.41 -13.44 8.04
N CYS A 73 -6.15 -12.71 6.96
CA CYS A 73 -4.85 -12.73 6.30
C CYS A 73 -3.72 -12.27 7.22
N ILE A 74 -3.91 -11.17 7.97
CA ILE A 74 -2.93 -10.65 8.92
C ILE A 74 -2.63 -11.68 10.01
N ILE A 75 -3.66 -12.27 10.61
CA ILE A 75 -3.50 -13.28 11.66
C ILE A 75 -2.69 -14.49 11.15
N LEU A 76 -3.00 -14.99 9.95
CA LEU A 76 -2.31 -16.15 9.37
C LEU A 76 -0.85 -15.84 9.01
N ILE A 77 -0.56 -14.62 8.52
CA ILE A 77 0.82 -14.20 8.21
C ILE A 77 1.64 -14.11 9.50
N GLU A 78 1.12 -13.49 10.55
CA GLU A 78 1.81 -13.38 11.85
C GLU A 78 2.04 -14.75 12.49
N GLN A 79 1.06 -15.66 12.41
CA GLN A 79 1.23 -17.05 12.87
C GLN A 79 2.31 -17.80 12.09
N SER A 80 2.57 -17.43 10.84
CA SER A 80 3.68 -17.99 10.04
C SER A 80 5.06 -17.40 10.38
N GLY A 81 5.13 -16.47 11.32
CA GLY A 81 6.37 -15.80 11.75
C GLY A 81 6.73 -14.55 10.95
N LEU A 82 5.86 -14.11 10.04
CA LEU A 82 6.07 -12.90 9.24
C LEU A 82 5.38 -11.71 9.90
N LYS A 83 6.12 -10.60 10.02
CA LYS A 83 5.59 -9.38 10.63
C LYS A 83 4.92 -8.49 9.59
N VAL A 84 3.69 -8.06 9.87
CA VAL A 84 2.97 -7.10 9.01
C VAL A 84 2.92 -5.75 9.71
N ASP A 85 3.54 -4.72 9.14
CA ASP A 85 3.51 -3.37 9.74
C ASP A 85 2.53 -2.44 9.02
N ALA A 86 2.23 -2.69 7.75
CA ALA A 86 1.37 -1.82 6.95
C ALA A 86 0.43 -2.58 6.01
N VAL A 87 -0.78 -2.03 5.83
CA VAL A 87 -1.72 -2.40 4.77
C VAL A 87 -1.73 -1.30 3.72
N ILE A 88 -1.39 -1.67 2.48
CA ILE A 88 -1.39 -0.76 1.34
C ILE A 88 -2.59 -1.06 0.44
N SER A 89 -3.40 -0.04 0.14
CA SER A 89 -4.51 -0.18 -0.80
C SER A 89 -4.72 1.07 -1.67
N ASP A 90 -5.40 0.90 -2.79
CA ASP A 90 -5.86 2.05 -3.57
C ASP A 90 -6.90 2.89 -2.79
N GLY A 91 -7.14 4.11 -3.29
CA GLY A 91 -8.10 5.05 -2.71
C GLY A 91 -9.56 4.84 -3.14
N ILE A 92 -9.95 3.66 -3.62
CA ILE A 92 -11.34 3.45 -4.07
C ILE A 92 -12.30 3.40 -2.87
N SER A 93 -13.58 3.73 -3.10
CA SER A 93 -14.59 3.92 -2.05
C SER A 93 -14.71 2.76 -1.06
N TRP A 94 -14.70 1.51 -1.53
CA TRP A 94 -14.82 0.34 -0.65
C TRP A 94 -13.59 0.11 0.23
N ASN A 95 -12.38 0.43 -0.26
CA ASN A 95 -11.16 0.36 0.55
C ASN A 95 -11.17 1.43 1.63
N ARG A 96 -11.58 2.66 1.30
CA ARG A 96 -11.79 3.72 2.30
C ARG A 96 -12.89 3.38 3.30
N SER A 97 -13.97 2.74 2.88
CA SER A 97 -14.99 2.24 3.79
C SER A 97 -14.44 1.13 4.71
N MET A 98 -13.55 0.28 4.21
CA MET A 98 -12.89 -0.76 4.99
C MET A 98 -11.93 -0.16 6.04
N TRP A 99 -11.18 0.89 5.68
CA TRP A 99 -10.36 1.65 6.63
C TRP A 99 -11.19 2.24 7.78
N LYS A 100 -12.37 2.78 7.48
CA LYS A 100 -13.29 3.28 8.52
C LYS A 100 -13.77 2.17 9.47
N ILE A 101 -13.96 0.94 8.97
CA ILE A 101 -14.32 -0.21 9.82
C ILE A 101 -13.16 -0.58 10.75
N PHE A 102 -11.92 -0.45 10.28
CA PHE A 102 -10.72 -0.60 11.12
C PHE A 102 -10.57 0.53 12.16
N GLY A 103 -11.28 1.65 12.02
CA GLY A 103 -11.14 2.81 12.89
C GLY A 103 -10.13 3.85 12.39
N VAL A 104 -9.67 3.72 11.14
CA VAL A 104 -8.74 4.68 10.51
C VAL A 104 -9.50 5.93 10.08
N THR A 105 -9.01 7.09 10.50
CA THR A 105 -9.53 8.42 10.16
C THR A 105 -8.41 9.31 9.62
N GLU A 106 -8.72 10.58 9.33
CA GLU A 106 -7.69 11.55 8.87
C GLU A 106 -6.71 11.90 10.00
N GLU A 107 -7.18 11.83 11.25
CA GLU A 107 -6.40 12.08 12.47
C GLU A 107 -5.69 10.81 12.98
N CYS A 108 -6.23 9.63 12.65
CA CYS A 108 -5.75 8.35 13.13
C CYS A 108 -5.45 7.42 11.95
N VAL A 109 -4.19 7.44 11.49
CA VAL A 109 -3.72 6.67 10.30
C VAL A 109 -3.20 5.28 10.64
N SER A 110 -3.16 4.93 11.92
CA SER A 110 -2.72 3.62 12.42
C SER A 110 -3.71 3.09 13.45
N ILE A 111 -3.71 1.79 13.64
CA ILE A 111 -4.49 1.14 14.70
C ILE A 111 -3.56 0.30 15.54
N GLN A 112 -3.94 0.06 16.80
CA GLN A 112 -3.25 -0.92 17.62
C GLN A 112 -3.33 -2.30 16.96
N TYR A 113 -2.19 -2.98 16.92
CA TYR A 113 -2.07 -4.24 16.21
C TYR A 113 -2.85 -5.35 16.94
N ILE A 114 -3.55 -6.18 16.16
CA ILE A 114 -4.56 -7.13 16.69
C ILE A 114 -3.92 -8.30 17.44
N VAL A 115 -2.70 -8.68 17.04
CA VAL A 115 -1.99 -9.86 17.58
C VAL A 115 -1.01 -9.46 18.69
N ASP A 116 -0.51 -8.23 18.67
CA ASP A 116 0.56 -7.73 19.53
C ASP A 116 0.28 -6.27 19.88
N THR A 117 -0.12 -5.99 21.12
CA THR A 117 -0.58 -4.67 21.54
C THR A 117 0.51 -3.60 21.56
N GLU A 118 1.79 -3.99 21.52
CA GLU A 118 2.93 -3.07 21.51
C GLU A 118 3.20 -2.51 20.10
N ARG A 119 2.60 -3.11 19.07
CA ARG A 119 2.80 -2.71 17.67
C ARG A 119 1.60 -1.94 17.13
N HIS A 120 1.86 -1.20 16.06
CA HIS A 120 0.85 -0.48 15.30
C HIS A 120 0.75 -1.02 13.88
N LEU A 121 -0.47 -1.15 13.37
CA LEU A 121 -0.74 -1.43 11.96
C LEU A 121 -1.05 -0.11 11.23
N TRP A 122 -0.24 0.21 10.23
CA TRP A 122 -0.37 1.44 9.45
C TRP A 122 -1.20 1.23 8.18
N PHE A 123 -2.07 2.19 7.86
CA PHE A 123 -2.87 2.15 6.63
C PHE A 123 -2.35 3.19 5.64
N ILE A 124 -1.86 2.72 4.49
CA ILE A 124 -1.17 3.56 3.52
C ILE A 124 -1.91 3.48 2.19
N SER A 125 -2.10 4.63 1.55
CA SER A 125 -2.70 4.66 0.21
C SER A 125 -1.63 4.50 -0.86
N ASP A 126 -1.99 3.89 -1.99
CA ASP A 126 -1.14 3.85 -3.19
C ASP A 126 -0.77 5.28 -3.64
N PHE A 127 0.47 5.68 -3.31
CA PHE A 127 1.00 7.01 -3.57
C PHE A 127 1.02 7.37 -5.07
N PRO A 128 1.53 6.52 -5.99
CA PRO A 128 1.39 6.73 -7.43
C PRO A 128 -0.05 7.05 -7.87
N HIS A 129 -1.04 6.36 -7.30
CA HIS A 129 -2.45 6.65 -7.60
C HIS A 129 -2.90 8.02 -7.08
N LEU A 130 -2.46 8.45 -5.89
CA LEU A 130 -2.74 9.80 -5.38
C LEU A 130 -2.21 10.90 -6.30
N ILE A 131 -0.95 10.78 -6.75
CA ILE A 131 -0.33 11.75 -7.66
C ILE A 131 -1.07 11.79 -9.01
N LYS A 132 -1.47 10.64 -9.53
CA LYS A 132 -2.30 10.55 -10.75
C LYS A 132 -3.64 11.30 -10.58
N TYR A 133 -4.32 11.14 -9.45
CA TYR A 133 -5.58 11.85 -9.18
C TYR A 133 -5.36 13.36 -9.05
N LEU A 134 -4.30 13.79 -8.37
CA LEU A 134 -3.93 15.20 -8.26
C LEU A 134 -3.69 15.81 -9.65
N ARG A 135 -2.91 15.13 -10.49
CA ARG A 135 -2.68 15.55 -11.88
C ARG A 135 -3.98 15.67 -12.66
N ASN A 136 -4.83 14.63 -12.63
CA ASN A 136 -6.10 14.64 -13.34
C ASN A 136 -7.05 15.75 -12.86
N TYR A 137 -6.96 16.16 -11.60
CA TYR A 137 -7.70 17.30 -11.08
C TYR A 137 -7.20 18.60 -11.72
N PHE A 138 -5.90 18.86 -11.72
CA PHE A 138 -5.34 20.06 -12.34
C PHE A 138 -5.56 20.12 -13.85
N SER A 139 -5.52 18.98 -14.55
CA SER A 139 -5.79 18.91 -15.99
C SER A 139 -7.21 19.29 -16.41
N GLN A 140 -8.16 19.43 -15.47
CA GLN A 140 -9.51 19.94 -15.78
C GLN A 140 -9.53 21.46 -15.97
N PHE A 141 -8.45 22.16 -15.60
CA PHE A 141 -8.37 23.60 -15.67
C PHE A 141 -7.27 24.00 -16.67
N ASP A 142 -7.65 24.58 -17.80
CA ASP A 142 -6.70 25.01 -18.84
C ASP A 142 -5.63 25.97 -18.29
N ARG A 143 -6.00 26.83 -17.33
CA ARG A 143 -5.10 27.75 -16.61
C ARG A 143 -3.96 27.02 -15.89
N TYR A 144 -4.14 25.75 -15.54
CA TYR A 144 -3.19 24.93 -14.79
C TYR A 144 -2.57 23.80 -15.63
N ALA A 145 -2.86 23.74 -16.93
CA ALA A 145 -2.29 22.75 -17.84
C ALA A 145 -0.74 22.77 -17.83
N GLY A 146 -0.15 23.94 -17.61
CA GLY A 146 1.30 24.13 -17.56
C GLY A 146 1.98 23.77 -16.25
N ILE A 147 1.26 23.47 -15.16
CA ILE A 147 1.85 23.18 -13.81
C ILE A 147 2.85 22.01 -13.86
N TRP A 148 2.65 21.07 -14.77
CA TRP A 148 3.48 19.87 -14.91
C TRP A 148 4.66 20.04 -15.87
N MET A 149 4.82 21.21 -16.50
CA MET A 149 5.94 21.49 -17.40
C MET A 149 7.15 22.00 -16.61
N THR A 150 8.36 21.68 -17.07
CA THR A 150 9.62 22.13 -16.46
C THR A 150 9.96 23.59 -16.75
N VAL A 151 9.27 24.23 -17.70
CA VAL A 151 9.54 25.59 -18.15
C VAL A 151 8.23 26.38 -18.24
N HIS A 152 8.17 27.51 -17.55
CA HIS A 152 7.00 28.39 -17.52
C HIS A 152 7.40 29.78 -17.99
N TYR A 153 7.05 30.15 -19.21
CA TYR A 153 7.51 31.40 -19.82
C TYR A 153 6.71 32.65 -19.38
N ASP A 154 5.46 32.48 -18.88
CA ASP A 154 4.51 33.61 -18.69
C ASP A 154 3.79 33.65 -17.32
N LEU A 155 4.36 33.10 -16.24
CA LEU A 155 3.67 33.07 -14.93
C LEU A 155 3.80 34.41 -14.18
N ASN A 156 2.76 35.23 -14.21
CA ASN A 156 2.60 36.41 -13.32
C ASN A 156 2.23 36.05 -11.86
N ASP A 157 2.09 34.76 -11.53
CA ASP A 157 1.78 34.19 -10.20
C ASP A 157 2.79 33.06 -9.84
N ALA A 158 4.05 33.27 -10.25
CA ALA A 158 5.07 32.24 -10.38
C ALA A 158 5.51 31.61 -9.05
N ASP A 159 5.67 32.39 -7.98
CA ASP A 159 6.38 31.88 -6.80
C ASP A 159 5.60 30.80 -6.04
N GLY A 160 4.30 30.99 -5.85
CA GLY A 160 3.44 30.01 -5.17
C GLY A 160 3.36 28.70 -5.96
N SER A 161 3.17 28.80 -7.27
CA SER A 161 3.07 27.66 -8.18
C SER A 161 4.40 26.90 -8.28
N ILE A 162 5.52 27.61 -8.45
CA ILE A 162 6.87 27.03 -8.48
C ILE A 162 7.16 26.33 -7.15
N LYS A 163 6.82 26.95 -6.00
CA LYS A 163 7.00 26.34 -4.68
C LYS A 163 6.18 25.06 -4.52
N MET A 164 4.94 25.05 -5.00
CA MET A 164 4.11 23.84 -5.01
C MET A 164 4.72 22.74 -5.88
N CYS A 165 5.13 23.04 -7.12
CA CYS A 165 5.75 22.06 -8.02
C CYS A 165 7.03 21.47 -7.42
N LYS A 166 7.90 22.31 -6.83
CA LYS A 166 9.10 21.86 -6.12
C LYS A 166 8.77 20.92 -4.96
N ARG A 167 7.75 21.22 -4.17
CA ARG A 167 7.29 20.36 -3.05
C ARG A 167 6.75 19.03 -3.53
N ILE A 168 5.93 19.02 -4.57
CA ILE A 168 5.39 17.78 -5.16
C ILE A 168 6.53 16.91 -5.72
N ASN A 169 7.49 17.51 -6.44
CA ASN A 169 8.64 16.77 -6.97
C ASN A 169 9.53 16.19 -5.85
N ALA A 170 9.75 16.95 -4.77
CA ALA A 170 10.47 16.45 -3.61
C ALA A 170 9.72 15.27 -2.96
N LEU A 171 8.40 15.37 -2.80
CA LEU A 171 7.57 14.28 -2.27
C LEU A 171 7.58 13.04 -3.18
N ILE A 172 7.47 13.22 -4.49
CA ILE A 172 7.56 12.12 -5.47
C ILE A 172 8.92 11.43 -5.39
N THR A 173 9.99 12.21 -5.23
CA THR A 173 11.35 11.69 -5.07
C THR A 173 11.48 10.89 -3.78
N ALA A 174 10.97 11.42 -2.66
CA ALA A 174 10.99 10.77 -1.36
C ALA A 174 10.25 9.41 -1.39
N MET A 175 9.03 9.41 -1.94
CA MET A 175 8.16 8.22 -1.96
C MET A 175 8.54 7.16 -2.99
N ASN A 176 9.23 7.53 -4.07
CA ASN A 176 9.74 6.56 -5.07
C ASN A 176 11.20 6.13 -4.81
N SER A 177 11.82 6.67 -3.77
CA SER A 177 13.16 6.28 -3.42
C SER A 177 13.23 4.82 -3.01
N ARG A 178 14.26 4.13 -3.50
CA ARG A 178 14.55 2.73 -3.12
C ARG A 178 15.31 2.60 -1.80
N THR A 179 15.90 3.69 -1.31
CA THR A 179 16.69 3.69 -0.07
C THR A 179 16.42 4.97 0.73
N PRO A 180 16.44 4.93 2.07
CA PRO A 180 16.26 6.13 2.89
C PRO A 180 17.24 7.26 2.54
N LYS A 181 18.47 6.90 2.18
CA LYS A 181 19.51 7.87 1.74
C LYS A 181 19.10 8.66 0.48
N ASN A 182 18.37 8.02 -0.43
CA ASN A 182 17.89 8.64 -1.66
C ASN A 182 16.53 9.35 -1.48
N SER A 183 15.79 9.09 -0.38
CA SER A 183 14.49 9.74 -0.11
C SER A 183 14.63 11.10 0.55
N LEU A 184 15.78 11.38 1.17
CA LEU A 184 16.06 12.59 1.93
C LEU A 184 17.18 13.41 1.26
N PRO A 185 16.96 14.03 0.09
CA PRO A 185 17.98 14.83 -0.57
C PRO A 185 18.16 16.18 0.15
N GLY A 186 18.96 16.23 1.24
CA GLY A 186 19.42 17.46 1.90
C GLY A 186 18.35 18.51 2.24
N ASN A 187 17.08 18.14 2.21
CA ASN A 187 15.96 19.05 2.22
C ASN A 187 15.54 19.24 3.68
N GLU A 188 15.80 20.42 4.23
CA GLU A 188 15.59 20.74 5.64
C GLU A 188 14.16 20.47 6.12
N MET A 189 13.17 20.45 5.22
CA MET A 189 11.77 20.12 5.54
C MET A 189 11.57 18.69 6.04
N TYR A 190 12.43 17.73 5.69
CA TYR A 190 12.29 16.33 6.10
C TYR A 190 13.21 15.93 7.27
N LYS A 191 14.02 16.87 7.80
CA LYS A 191 14.89 16.64 8.96
C LYS A 191 14.13 16.40 10.28
N VAL A 192 12.80 16.47 10.29
CA VAL A 192 12.06 16.77 11.52
C VAL A 192 11.67 15.57 12.37
N ILE A 193 11.74 14.30 11.93
CA ILE A 193 11.23 13.19 12.80
C ILE A 193 12.11 11.93 12.82
N ILE A 194 13.00 11.71 11.86
CA ILE A 194 13.55 10.37 11.61
C ILE A 194 14.96 10.15 12.18
N THR A 195 15.67 11.22 12.55
CA THR A 195 17.11 11.12 12.83
C THR A 195 17.48 10.45 14.15
N GLN A 196 16.58 10.35 15.14
CA GLN A 196 16.91 9.67 16.41
C GLN A 196 16.61 8.16 16.32
N GLU A 197 15.40 7.78 15.93
CA GLU A 197 14.98 6.36 15.88
C GLU A 197 15.74 5.54 14.84
N ILE A 198 16.06 6.09 13.65
CA ILE A 198 16.83 5.34 12.63
C ILE A 198 18.31 5.21 13.00
N GLU A 199 18.88 6.17 13.73
CA GLU A 199 20.27 6.04 14.21
C GLU A 199 20.36 4.99 15.32
N GLU A 200 19.39 4.96 16.24
CA GLU A 200 19.27 3.94 17.29
C GLU A 200 19.07 2.53 16.70
N GLU A 201 18.13 2.32 15.77
CA GLU A 201 17.94 1.02 15.11
C GLU A 201 19.18 0.57 14.34
N ARG A 202 19.99 1.51 13.85
CA ARG A 202 21.21 1.21 13.09
C ARG A 202 22.37 0.80 13.99
N GLU A 203 22.47 1.38 15.18
CA GLU A 203 23.44 0.96 16.20
C GLU A 203 23.12 -0.43 16.75
N GLU A 204 21.85 -0.73 17.03
CA GLU A 204 21.41 -2.05 17.48
C GLU A 204 21.72 -3.16 16.45
N LEU A 205 21.43 -2.91 15.16
CA LEU A 205 21.73 -3.86 14.08
C LEU A 205 23.23 -4.11 13.88
N THR A 206 24.07 -3.11 14.14
CA THR A 206 25.53 -3.26 13.99
C THR A 206 26.10 -4.11 15.14
N GLN A 207 25.53 -3.98 16.34
CA GLN A 207 25.92 -4.77 17.51
C GLN A 207 25.49 -6.24 17.37
N GLU A 208 24.30 -6.51 16.82
CA GLU A 208 23.84 -7.89 16.57
C GLU A 208 24.71 -8.61 15.53
N GLU A 209 25.10 -7.92 14.44
CA GLU A 209 25.98 -8.50 13.42
C GLU A 209 27.40 -8.79 13.95
N GLU A 210 27.94 -7.96 14.84
CA GLU A 210 29.25 -8.18 15.47
C GLU A 210 29.24 -9.37 16.45
N VAL A 211 28.17 -9.54 17.23
CA VAL A 211 28.00 -10.69 18.13
C VAL A 211 27.89 -12.00 17.33
N GLU A 212 27.14 -12.01 16.23
CA GLU A 212 26.92 -13.20 15.41
C GLU A 212 28.16 -13.60 14.57
N LEU A 213 29.10 -12.67 14.36
CA LEU A 213 30.41 -12.92 13.77
C LEU A 213 31.44 -13.41 14.82
N GLY A 214 31.39 -12.89 16.04
CA GLY A 214 32.25 -13.33 17.15
C GLY A 214 31.96 -14.76 17.61
N GLU A 215 30.69 -15.19 17.65
CA GLU A 215 30.31 -16.56 18.03
C GLU A 215 30.63 -17.63 16.97
N LYS A 216 31.00 -17.24 15.74
CA LYS A 216 31.42 -18.17 14.67
C LYS A 216 32.94 -18.37 14.62
N GLU A 217 33.71 -17.61 15.40
CA GLU A 217 35.17 -17.69 15.45
C GLU A 217 35.72 -18.43 16.70
N GLU A 218 34.85 -18.95 17.58
CA GLU A 218 35.19 -19.92 18.66
C GLU A 218 34.75 -21.36 18.32
#